data_AF-A0A194QXX7-F1
#
_entry.id   AF-A0A194QXX7-F1
#
_cell.length_a   1.000
_cell.length_b   1.000
_cell.length_c   1.000
_cell.angle_alpha   90.00
_cell.angle_beta   90.00
_cell.angle_gamma   90.00
#
_symmetry.space_group_name_H-M   'P 1'
#
loop_
_entity.id
_entity.type
_entity.pdbx_description
1 polymer ?
#
loop_
_entity_poly.entity_id
_entity_poly.type
_entity_poly.pdbx_seq_one_letter_code
_entity_poly.pdbx_strand_id
1 'polypeptide(L)'
;MRCGERHADNRHSPLFRYEVAPRRFCSRPLASFTSHHSGAGGGAGGGCTRASVERMLAFGRELYAMSQRHTHDPCQRAMLEEAFSLLAYSNPWDSPVGWQLEPIRREPVCSALNAAILELHGRRWMSSVEACITHARELLRRMARASLGACAFADLPALLRH
;
A
#
# COMPACT_ATOMS: atom_id res chain seq x y z
N MET A 1 -34.00 -16.38 -4.12
CA MET A 1 -34.00 -15.18 -4.98
C MET A 1 -32.65 -15.10 -5.69
N ARG A 2 -32.63 -15.32 -7.01
CA ARG A 2 -31.45 -15.17 -7.87
C ARG A 2 -31.41 -13.75 -8.43
N CYS A 3 -30.29 -13.05 -8.26
CA CYS A 3 -29.86 -11.90 -9.06
C CYS A 3 -28.48 -12.32 -9.58
N GLY A 4 -28.17 -12.37 -10.87
CA GLY A 4 -28.51 -11.48 -11.97
C GLY A 4 -27.18 -11.08 -12.60
N GLU A 5 -26.59 -11.96 -13.41
CA GLU A 5 -25.32 -11.73 -14.11
C GLU A 5 -25.48 -10.64 -15.16
N ARG A 6 -24.74 -9.54 -15.00
CA ARG A 6 -24.55 -8.56 -16.08
C ARG A 6 -23.17 -8.75 -16.68
N HIS A 7 -23.17 -9.26 -17.90
CA HIS A 7 -22.08 -9.22 -18.87
C HIS A 7 -21.61 -7.77 -19.06
N ALA A 8 -20.32 -7.52 -18.87
CA ALA A 8 -19.67 -6.27 -19.24
C ALA A 8 -18.71 -6.52 -20.41
N ASP A 9 -18.98 -5.83 -21.51
CA ASP A 9 -18.26 -5.83 -22.77
C ASP A 9 -16.76 -5.53 -22.58
N ASN A 10 -15.93 -6.43 -23.07
CA ASN A 10 -14.48 -6.35 -23.08
C ASN A 10 -14.03 -5.59 -24.34
N ARG A 11 -13.74 -4.29 -24.22
CA ARG A 11 -12.96 -3.56 -25.24
C ARG A 11 -11.61 -3.11 -24.68
N HIS A 12 -10.59 -3.74 -25.26
CA HIS A 12 -9.16 -3.61 -25.06
C HIS A 12 -8.60 -2.18 -24.97
N SER A 13 -7.74 -1.96 -23.98
CA SER A 13 -6.54 -1.11 -24.07
C SER A 13 -5.50 -1.61 -23.05
N PRO A 14 -4.28 -2.00 -23.45
CA PRO A 14 -3.29 -2.56 -22.54
C PRO A 14 -2.30 -1.48 -22.12
N LEU A 15 -2.57 -0.74 -21.04
CA LEU A 15 -1.52 0.04 -20.36
C LEU A 15 -1.85 0.11 -18.87
N PHE A 16 -1.07 -0.65 -18.09
CA PHE A 16 -0.83 -0.50 -16.65
C PHE A 16 -2.05 -0.09 -15.81
N ARG A 17 -3.05 -0.98 -15.75
CA ARG A 17 -3.71 -1.17 -14.46
C ARG A 17 -2.72 -1.90 -13.57
N TYR A 18 -2.13 -1.22 -12.60
CA TYR A 18 -1.95 -1.90 -11.32
C TYR A 18 -3.37 -2.23 -10.86
N GLU A 19 -3.80 -3.42 -11.24
CA GLU A 19 -5.01 -4.04 -10.74
C GLU A 19 -4.76 -4.26 -9.24
N VAL A 20 -5.04 -3.23 -8.44
CA VAL A 20 -5.28 -3.41 -7.02
C VAL A 20 -6.60 -4.18 -6.96
N ALA A 21 -6.50 -5.49 -7.20
CA ALA A 21 -7.55 -6.42 -6.90
C ALA A 21 -7.97 -6.13 -5.45
N PRO A 22 -9.27 -5.99 -5.15
CA PRO A 22 -9.72 -5.92 -3.78
C PRO A 22 -9.45 -7.29 -3.17
N ARG A 23 -8.23 -7.49 -2.66
CA ARG A 23 -7.95 -8.63 -1.80
C ARG A 23 -8.79 -8.40 -0.57
N ARG A 24 -9.95 -9.05 -0.54
CA ARG A 24 -10.74 -9.30 0.66
C ARG A 24 -9.79 -9.96 1.65
N PHE A 25 -9.13 -9.14 2.48
CA PHE A 25 -8.19 -9.60 3.49
C PHE A 25 -8.91 -10.22 4.70
N CYS A 26 -10.26 -10.27 4.66
CA CYS A 26 -11.09 -10.86 5.71
C CYS A 26 -11.44 -12.33 5.44
N SER A 27 -10.47 -13.14 4.98
CA SER A 27 -10.60 -14.60 4.94
C SER A 27 -9.24 -15.30 5.06
N ARG A 28 -8.68 -15.35 6.27
CA ARG A 28 -7.91 -16.53 6.67
C ARG A 28 -8.39 -17.01 8.05
N PRO A 29 -8.81 -18.28 8.17
CA PRO A 29 -9.02 -18.89 9.47
C PRO A 29 -7.68 -18.99 10.19
N LEU A 30 -7.71 -18.80 11.52
CA LEU A 30 -6.60 -18.98 12.43
C LEU A 30 -6.00 -20.39 12.22
N ALA A 31 -4.93 -20.48 11.44
CA ALA A 31 -4.20 -21.74 11.29
C ALA A 31 -3.30 -21.88 12.52
N SER A 32 -3.63 -22.84 13.37
CA SER A 32 -2.82 -23.31 14.48
C SER A 32 -1.44 -23.72 13.96
N PHE A 33 -0.46 -22.84 14.06
CA PHE A 33 0.92 -23.15 13.71
C PHE A 33 1.66 -23.58 14.96
N THR A 34 1.98 -24.88 15.03
CA THR A 34 2.82 -25.47 16.06
C THR A 34 4.23 -24.93 15.92
N SER A 35 4.67 -24.12 16.89
CA SER A 35 6.01 -23.54 16.92
C SER A 35 6.99 -24.55 17.51
N HIS A 36 7.96 -24.98 16.70
CA HIS A 36 9.15 -25.67 17.17
C HIS A 36 10.02 -24.65 17.91
N HIS A 37 10.11 -24.80 19.24
CA HIS A 37 11.10 -24.12 20.05
C HIS A 37 12.51 -24.58 19.66
N SER A 38 13.37 -23.63 19.30
CA SER A 38 14.81 -23.74 19.49
C SER A 38 15.33 -22.36 19.82
N GLY A 39 15.59 -22.14 21.12
CA GLY A 39 16.21 -20.94 21.62
C GLY A 39 17.73 -20.99 21.46
N ALA A 40 18.33 -19.85 21.15
CA ALA A 40 19.72 -19.53 21.49
C ALA A 40 20.01 -18.04 21.19
N GLY A 41 20.59 -17.34 22.16
CA GLY A 41 21.18 -15.99 22.04
C GLY A 41 20.20 -14.88 22.47
N GLY A 42 20.40 -14.13 23.55
CA GLY A 42 21.64 -13.62 24.12
C GLY A 42 21.68 -12.11 23.90
N GLY A 43 21.19 -11.32 24.87
CA GLY A 43 21.08 -9.87 24.71
C GLY A 43 20.63 -9.13 25.96
N ALA A 44 21.59 -8.90 26.86
CA ALA A 44 21.72 -7.78 27.80
C ALA A 44 20.46 -7.22 28.48
N GLY A 45 20.36 -7.47 29.79
CA GLY A 45 19.50 -6.71 30.69
C GLY A 45 19.88 -5.22 30.70
N GLY A 46 19.01 -4.39 30.16
CA GLY A 46 18.94 -2.96 30.47
C GLY A 46 17.78 -2.75 31.43
N GLY A 47 18.06 -2.30 32.64
CA GLY A 47 17.03 -2.06 33.66
C GLY A 47 15.93 -1.17 33.10
N CYS A 48 14.70 -1.69 33.09
CA CYS A 48 13.52 -0.90 32.76
C CYS A 48 13.35 0.11 33.88
N THR A 49 13.95 1.30 33.73
CA THR A 49 13.79 2.39 34.70
C THR A 49 12.29 2.66 34.82
N ARG A 50 11.80 2.96 36.03
CA ARG A 50 10.38 3.24 36.28
C ARG A 50 9.80 4.24 35.27
N ALA A 51 10.59 5.25 34.89
CA ALA A 51 10.27 6.22 33.86
C ALA A 51 10.10 5.63 32.43
N SER A 52 10.80 4.56 32.09
CA SER A 52 10.65 3.87 30.80
C SER A 52 9.39 3.01 30.77
N VAL A 53 9.04 2.37 31.90
CA VAL A 53 7.76 1.65 32.05
C VAL A 53 6.58 2.62 31.99
N GLU A 54 6.65 3.76 32.69
CA GLU A 54 5.60 4.78 32.68
C GLU A 54 5.39 5.36 31.27
N ARG A 55 6.48 5.61 30.52
CA ARG A 55 6.40 6.02 29.10
C ARG A 55 5.77 4.96 28.22
N MET A 56 6.14 3.69 28.39
CA MET A 56 5.55 2.57 27.65
C MET A 56 4.05 2.46 27.91
N LEU A 57 3.61 2.62 29.16
CA LEU A 57 2.20 2.60 29.53
C LEU A 57 1.43 3.82 29.00
N ALA A 58 2.03 5.01 29.01
CA ALA A 58 1.43 6.20 28.43
C ALA A 58 1.20 6.02 26.92
N PHE A 59 2.21 5.51 26.22
CA PHE A 59 2.11 5.17 24.80
C PHE A 59 1.03 4.12 24.52
N GLY A 60 0.97 3.05 25.31
CA GLY A 60 -0.09 2.03 25.18
C GLY A 60 -1.51 2.59 25.33
N ARG A 61 -1.72 3.57 26.23
CA ARG A 61 -3.02 4.26 26.36
C ARG A 61 -3.35 5.10 25.14
N GLU A 62 -2.37 5.78 24.55
CA GLU A 62 -2.55 6.55 23.31
C GLU A 62 -2.92 5.64 22.14
N LEU A 63 -2.23 4.50 21.98
CA LEU A 63 -2.55 3.51 20.95
C LEU A 63 -3.96 2.94 21.10
N TYR A 64 -4.38 2.66 22.34
CA TYR A 64 -5.73 2.21 22.62
C TYR A 64 -6.78 3.28 22.25
N ALA A 65 -6.52 4.55 22.58
CA ALA A 65 -7.41 5.64 22.17
C ALA A 65 -7.48 5.77 20.64
N MET A 66 -6.39 5.53 19.92
CA MET A 66 -6.36 5.52 18.45
C MET A 66 -7.16 4.36 17.86
N SER A 67 -7.06 3.14 18.41
CA SER A 67 -7.82 1.99 17.93
C SER A 67 -9.32 2.20 18.10
N GLN A 68 -9.73 2.86 19.18
CA GLN A 68 -11.14 3.21 19.43
C GLN A 68 -11.73 4.18 18.40
N ARG A 69 -10.91 4.95 17.69
CA ARG A 69 -11.36 5.82 16.60
C ARG A 69 -11.63 5.06 15.30
N HIS A 70 -11.08 3.86 15.17
CA HIS A 70 -11.13 3.04 13.95
C HIS A 70 -11.98 1.76 14.13
N THR A 71 -12.80 1.69 15.20
CA THR A 71 -13.57 0.51 15.63
C THR A 71 -14.72 0.13 14.69
N HIS A 72 -15.07 0.98 13.73
CA HIS A 72 -16.24 0.74 12.86
C HIS A 72 -16.05 -0.43 11.90
N ASP A 73 -14.81 -0.76 11.52
CA ASP A 73 -14.50 -1.91 10.68
C ASP A 73 -13.76 -2.99 11.50
N PRO A 74 -14.36 -4.18 11.70
CA PRO A 74 -13.71 -5.27 12.41
C PRO A 74 -12.38 -5.71 11.76
N CYS A 75 -12.25 -5.58 10.42
CA CYS A 75 -11.01 -5.91 9.72
C CYS A 75 -9.90 -4.87 10.07
N GLN A 76 -10.24 -3.58 10.15
CA GLN A 76 -9.27 -2.53 10.55
C GLN A 76 -8.81 -2.69 12.00
N ARG A 77 -9.73 -3.03 12.90
CA ARG A 77 -9.40 -3.28 14.31
C ARG A 77 -8.44 -4.45 14.47
N ALA A 78 -8.68 -5.57 13.78
CA ALA A 78 -7.79 -6.72 13.82
C ALA A 78 -6.37 -6.38 13.31
N MET A 79 -6.26 -5.59 12.23
CA MET A 79 -4.94 -5.16 11.72
C MET A 79 -4.18 -4.28 12.72
N LEU A 80 -4.87 -3.37 13.42
CA LEU A 80 -4.26 -2.55 14.47
C LEU A 80 -3.80 -3.39 15.67
N GLU A 81 -4.62 -4.35 16.10
CA GLU A 81 -4.26 -5.29 17.17
C GLU A 81 -3.02 -6.11 16.78
N GLU A 82 -2.95 -6.63 15.55
CA GLU A 82 -1.76 -7.32 15.05
C GLU A 82 -0.53 -6.41 15.02
N ALA A 83 -0.64 -5.18 14.50
CA ALA A 83 0.48 -4.24 14.46
C ALA A 83 1.00 -3.89 15.85
N PHE A 84 0.11 -3.68 16.83
CA PHE A 84 0.49 -3.38 18.21
C PHE A 84 1.13 -4.56 18.93
N SER A 85 0.86 -5.81 18.51
CA SER A 85 1.51 -6.99 19.07
C SER A 85 3.04 -6.97 18.92
N LEU A 86 3.58 -6.22 17.95
CA LEU A 86 5.02 -6.04 17.76
C LEU A 86 5.71 -5.45 19.00
N LEU A 87 5.00 -4.68 19.82
CA LEU A 87 5.56 -4.06 21.04
C LEU A 87 5.91 -5.09 22.14
N ALA A 88 5.35 -6.30 22.05
CA ALA A 88 5.63 -7.37 23.00
C ALA A 88 6.96 -8.10 22.71
N TYR A 89 7.58 -7.86 21.55
CA TYR A 89 8.77 -8.56 21.10
C TYR A 89 9.99 -7.62 21.11
N SER A 90 11.14 -8.15 21.54
CA SER A 90 12.41 -7.39 21.55
C SER A 90 12.94 -7.14 20.15
N ASN A 91 12.79 -8.11 19.24
CA ASN A 91 13.02 -7.95 17.80
C ASN A 91 11.68 -8.04 17.05
N PRO A 92 11.22 -6.97 16.39
CA PRO A 92 9.93 -6.95 15.71
C PRO A 92 9.90 -7.83 14.45
N TRP A 93 11.05 -8.22 13.90
CA TRP A 93 11.13 -9.13 12.74
C TRP A 93 10.91 -10.60 13.10
N ASP A 94 11.20 -10.99 14.35
CA ASP A 94 11.02 -12.38 14.84
C ASP A 94 9.60 -12.65 15.37
N SER A 95 8.73 -11.62 15.31
CA SER A 95 7.34 -11.73 15.71
C SER A 95 6.54 -12.63 14.74
N PRO A 96 5.48 -13.32 15.19
CA PRO A 96 4.54 -14.03 14.30
C PRO A 96 3.88 -13.11 13.26
N VAL A 97 3.87 -11.79 13.48
CA VAL A 97 3.42 -10.78 12.53
C VAL A 97 4.56 -10.00 11.87
N GLY A 98 5.80 -10.48 11.98
CA GLY A 98 7.00 -9.86 11.37
C GLY A 98 6.89 -9.72 9.85
N TRP A 99 6.07 -10.55 9.20
CA TRP A 99 5.73 -10.43 7.77
C TRP A 99 5.15 -9.06 7.39
N GLN A 100 4.55 -8.32 8.34
CA GLN A 100 4.05 -6.96 8.09
C GLN A 100 5.18 -5.98 7.74
N LEU A 101 6.41 -6.32 8.11
CA LEU A 101 7.59 -5.48 7.90
C LEU A 101 8.30 -5.77 6.57
N GLU A 102 7.95 -6.85 5.89
CA GLU A 102 8.56 -7.23 4.62
C GLU A 102 8.34 -6.16 3.53
N PRO A 103 9.35 -5.89 2.67
CA PRO A 103 9.24 -4.88 1.60
C PRO A 103 8.01 -5.11 0.70
N ILE A 104 7.75 -6.36 0.35
CA ILE A 104 6.63 -6.74 -0.53
C ILE A 104 5.25 -6.35 0.01
N ARG A 105 5.14 -6.16 1.33
CA ARG A 105 3.91 -5.71 1.99
C ARG A 105 3.88 -4.23 2.29
N ARG A 106 5.05 -3.61 2.46
CA ARG A 106 5.18 -2.17 2.67
C ARG A 106 4.94 -1.36 1.40
N GLU A 107 5.42 -1.85 0.26
CA GLU A 107 5.23 -1.20 -1.06
C GLU A 107 3.77 -0.83 -1.38
N PRO A 108 2.78 -1.74 -1.29
CA PRO A 108 1.39 -1.41 -1.59
C PRO A 108 0.79 -0.40 -0.59
N VAL A 109 1.18 -0.46 0.69
CA VAL A 109 0.72 0.50 1.70
C VAL A 109 1.30 1.89 1.41
N CYS A 110 2.59 1.97 1.11
CA CYS A 110 3.24 3.22 0.70
C CYS A 110 2.61 3.79 -0.57
N SER A 111 2.33 2.95 -1.57
CA SER A 111 1.63 3.37 -2.78
C SER A 111 0.25 3.94 -2.46
N ALA A 112 -0.56 3.25 -1.65
CA ALA A 112 -1.90 3.67 -1.24
C ALA A 112 -1.92 4.87 -0.29
N LEU A 113 -0.82 5.16 0.39
CA LEU A 113 -0.67 6.37 1.18
C LEU A 113 -0.27 7.56 0.29
N ASN A 114 0.73 7.38 -0.58
CA ASN A 114 1.20 8.41 -1.50
C ASN A 114 0.07 8.90 -2.41
N ALA A 115 -0.74 7.95 -2.86
CA ALA A 115 -2.06 8.11 -3.43
C ALA A 115 -2.97 9.13 -2.73
N ALA A 116 -3.35 8.81 -1.49
CA ALA A 116 -4.29 9.58 -0.70
C ALA A 116 -3.73 10.98 -0.39
N ILE A 117 -2.42 11.10 -0.22
CA ILE A 117 -1.76 12.41 -0.04
C ILE A 117 -1.95 13.27 -1.29
N LEU A 118 -1.75 12.71 -2.49
CA LEU A 118 -1.94 13.44 -3.74
C LEU A 118 -3.39 13.88 -3.92
N GLU A 119 -4.35 12.98 -3.63
CA GLU A 119 -5.78 13.29 -3.66
C GLU A 119 -6.16 14.39 -2.68
N LEU A 120 -5.66 14.33 -1.44
CA LEU A 120 -5.91 15.33 -0.41
C LEU A 120 -5.43 16.73 -0.83
N HIS A 121 -4.29 16.81 -1.51
CA HIS A 121 -3.76 18.07 -2.03
C HIS A 121 -4.36 18.48 -3.38
N GLY A 122 -5.33 17.72 -3.91
CA GLY A 122 -5.88 17.91 -5.25
C GLY A 122 -4.84 17.81 -6.37
N ARG A 123 -3.68 17.20 -6.09
CA ARG A 123 -2.62 17.02 -7.07
C ARG A 123 -2.92 15.80 -7.92
N ARG A 124 -2.62 15.91 -9.22
CA ARG A 124 -2.74 14.78 -10.13
C ARG A 124 -1.73 13.71 -9.70
N TRP A 125 -2.17 12.46 -9.74
CA TRP A 125 -1.33 11.28 -9.57
C TRP A 125 -0.26 11.11 -10.65
N MET A 126 -0.43 11.82 -11.76
CA MET A 126 0.53 11.88 -12.85
C MET A 126 1.44 13.08 -12.67
N SER A 127 2.73 12.88 -12.90
CA SER A 127 3.66 14.01 -12.99
C SER A 127 3.23 14.96 -14.11
N SER A 128 3.54 16.25 -13.97
CA SER A 128 3.24 17.24 -15.03
C SER A 128 3.88 16.85 -16.37
N VAL A 129 5.10 16.32 -16.33
CA VAL A 129 5.84 15.83 -17.51
C VAL A 129 5.10 14.65 -18.14
N GLU A 130 4.66 13.68 -17.36
CA GLU A 130 3.89 12.53 -17.87
C GLU A 130 2.55 12.93 -18.47
N ALA A 131 1.87 13.91 -17.87
CA ALA A 131 0.66 14.49 -18.45
C ALA A 131 0.95 15.16 -19.81
N CYS A 132 2.01 15.98 -19.90
CA CYS A 132 2.44 16.59 -21.16
C CYS A 132 2.79 15.56 -22.24
N ILE A 133 3.52 14.50 -21.88
CA ILE A 133 3.86 13.40 -22.79
C ILE A 133 2.58 12.70 -23.28
N THR A 134 1.64 12.44 -22.38
CA THR A 134 0.35 11.81 -22.73
C THR A 134 -0.45 12.68 -23.70
N HIS A 135 -0.53 13.98 -23.45
CA HIS A 135 -1.17 14.94 -24.34
C HIS A 135 -0.48 15.02 -25.70
N ALA A 136 0.85 15.07 -25.73
CA ALA A 136 1.63 15.10 -26.97
C ALA A 136 1.44 13.82 -27.81
N ARG A 137 1.41 12.65 -27.17
CA ARG A 137 1.09 11.37 -27.84
C ARG A 137 -0.30 11.39 -28.49
N GLU A 138 -1.29 11.89 -27.77
CA GLU A 138 -2.66 11.97 -28.30
C GLU A 138 -2.77 12.98 -29.44
N LEU A 139 -2.07 14.12 -29.33
CA LEU A 139 -1.99 15.11 -30.41
C LEU A 139 -1.39 14.51 -31.69
N LEU A 140 -0.26 13.81 -31.58
CA LEU A 140 0.39 13.15 -32.73
C LEU A 140 -0.52 12.10 -33.37
N ARG A 141 -1.24 11.30 -32.57
CA ARG A 141 -2.23 10.35 -33.09
C ARG A 141 -3.35 11.04 -33.86
N ARG A 142 -3.85 12.17 -33.36
CA ARG A 142 -4.90 12.94 -34.04
C ARG A 142 -4.40 13.57 -35.33
N MET A 143 -3.18 14.11 -35.34
CA MET A 143 -2.54 14.65 -36.54
C MET A 143 -2.32 13.58 -37.62
N ALA A 144 -1.88 12.39 -37.22
CA ALA A 144 -1.71 11.26 -38.13
C ALA A 144 -3.04 10.85 -38.79
N ARG A 145 -4.14 10.80 -38.01
CA ARG A 145 -5.48 10.53 -38.54
C ARG A 145 -5.99 11.63 -39.48
N ALA A 146 -5.60 12.87 -39.24
CA ALA A 146 -5.91 14.01 -40.10
C ALA A 146 -4.95 14.14 -41.30
N SER A 147 -4.06 13.16 -41.54
CA SER A 147 -3.06 13.16 -42.61
C SER A 147 -2.11 14.37 -42.63
N LEU A 148 -1.86 14.96 -41.46
CA LEU A 148 -0.90 16.06 -41.32
C LEU A 148 0.52 15.50 -41.27
N GLY A 149 1.26 15.59 -42.37
CA GLY A 149 2.62 15.05 -42.51
C GLY A 149 3.65 15.57 -41.49
N ALA A 150 3.37 16.71 -40.84
CA ALA A 150 4.20 17.25 -39.76
C ALA A 150 4.38 16.29 -38.57
N CYS A 151 3.43 15.37 -38.33
CA CYS A 151 3.56 14.42 -37.22
C CYS A 151 4.62 13.33 -37.45
N ALA A 152 5.06 13.11 -38.70
CA ALA A 152 6.07 12.10 -39.03
C ALA A 152 7.49 12.48 -38.54
N PHE A 153 7.74 13.78 -38.34
CA PHE A 153 9.02 14.30 -37.88
C PHE A 153 9.12 14.43 -36.35
N ALA A 154 8.00 14.27 -35.64
CA ALA A 154 7.94 14.43 -34.20
C ALA A 154 8.16 13.09 -33.49
N ASP A 155 9.42 12.81 -33.13
CA ASP A 155 9.78 11.63 -32.36
C ASP A 155 9.86 11.94 -30.85
N LEU A 156 8.76 11.61 -30.15
CA LEU A 156 8.59 11.90 -28.73
C LEU A 156 9.62 11.19 -27.82
N PRO A 157 9.93 9.89 -27.99
CA PRO A 157 11.00 9.25 -27.21
C PRO A 157 12.40 9.80 -27.49
N ALA A 158 12.69 10.33 -28.70
CA ALA A 158 13.96 11.00 -28.96
C ALA A 158 14.08 12.33 -28.20
N LEU A 159 13.00 13.11 -28.13
CA LEU A 159 12.94 14.37 -27.37
C LEU A 159 13.14 14.20 -25.85
N LEU A 160 12.81 13.04 -25.29
CA LEU A 160 12.92 12.78 -23.85
C LEU A 160 14.26 12.15 -23.43
N ARG A 161 15.15 11.87 -24.39
CA ARG A 161 16.47 11.28 -24.17
C ARG A 161 17.60 12.31 -24.07
N HIS A 162 17.32 13.58 -24.38
CA HIS A 162 18.22 14.71 -24.24
C HIS A 162 17.93 15.47 -22.93
#